data_AF-R0L0U8-F1
#
_entry.id   AF-R0L0U8-F1
#
_cell.length_a   1.000
_cell.length_b   1.000
_cell.length_c   1.000
_cell.angle_alpha   90.00
_cell.angle_beta   90.00
_cell.angle_gamma   90.00
#
_symmetry.space_group_name_H-M   'P 1'
#
loop_
_entity.id
_entity.type
_entity.pdbx_description
1 polymer ?
#
loop_
_entity_poly.entity_id
_entity_poly.type
_entity_poly.pdbx_seq_one_letter_code
_entity_poly.pdbx_strand_id
1 'polypeptide(L)'
;LKYILLIFLAGTGESGKSTFIKQMRIIHGSGYSDEDKRGFTKLVYQNIFTAMQAMIRAMDTLKIPYKYEHNKVRFFFISIAE
;
A
#
# COMPACT_ATOMS: atom_id res chain seq x y z
N LEU A 1 28.78 21.22 -22.29
CA LEU A 1 27.91 21.58 -21.16
C LEU A 1 26.81 20.52 -21.04
N LYS A 2 26.58 19.96 -19.84
CA LYS A 2 25.38 19.16 -19.54
C LYS A 2 24.32 20.10 -18.96
N TYR A 3 23.21 20.30 -19.66
CA TYR A 3 22.05 21.01 -19.11
C TYR A 3 21.25 20.05 -18.23
N ILE A 4 20.89 20.49 -17.03
CA ILE A 4 20.07 19.72 -16.08
C ILE A 4 18.66 20.32 -16.07
N LEU A 5 17.65 19.49 -16.28
CA LEU A 5 16.24 19.87 -16.18
C LEU A 5 15.66 19.35 -14.86
N LEU A 6 15.04 20.25 -14.08
CA LEU A 6 14.30 19.92 -12.86
C LEU A 6 12.80 19.87 -13.18
N ILE A 7 12.15 18.77 -12.82
CA ILE A 7 10.71 18.56 -13.02
C ILE A 7 10.04 18.45 -11.64
N PHE A 8 8.98 19.23 -11.43
CA PHE A 8 8.16 19.19 -10.23
C PHE A 8 6.85 18.45 -10.50
N LEU A 9 6.50 17.48 -9.65
CA LEU A 9 5.22 16.76 -9.72
C LEU A 9 4.25 17.30 -8.67
N ALA A 10 3.26 18.08 -9.11
CA ALA A 10 2.19 18.60 -8.27
C ALA A 10 0.95 17.68 -8.32
N GLY A 11 0.19 17.65 -7.22
CA GLY A 11 -1.07 16.90 -7.12
C GLY A 11 -1.48 16.68 -5.68
N THR A 12 -2.77 16.44 -5.44
CA THR A 12 -3.32 16.12 -4.11
C THR A 12 -2.72 14.84 -3.51
N GLY A 13 -2.91 14.59 -2.22
CA GLY A 13 -2.51 13.32 -1.60
C GLY A 13 -3.00 12.12 -2.40
N GLU A 14 -2.23 11.03 -2.42
CA GLU A 14 -2.61 9.75 -3.04
C GLU A 14 -2.81 9.77 -4.58
N SER A 15 -2.58 10.90 -5.25
CA SER A 15 -2.73 11.07 -6.71
C SER A 15 -1.75 10.27 -7.58
N GLY A 16 -0.94 9.38 -7.01
CA GLY A 16 0.00 8.53 -7.76
C GLY A 16 1.36 9.14 -8.10
N LYS A 17 1.73 10.31 -7.56
CA LYS A 17 3.04 10.95 -7.81
C LYS A 17 4.24 10.03 -7.55
N SER A 18 4.24 9.34 -6.41
CA SER A 18 5.30 8.37 -6.07
C SER A 18 5.30 7.18 -7.04
N THR A 19 4.13 6.76 -7.53
CA THR A 19 4.01 5.70 -8.53
C THR A 19 4.64 6.13 -9.85
N PHE A 20 4.41 7.37 -10.29
CA PHE A 20 5.06 7.94 -11.48
C PHE A 20 6.59 7.94 -11.34
N ILE A 21 7.12 8.39 -10.21
CA ILE A 21 8.56 8.36 -9.93
C ILE A 21 9.11 6.93 -9.95
N LYS A 22 8.38 5.96 -9.38
CA LYS A 22 8.76 4.53 -9.45
C LYS A 22 8.86 4.05 -10.89
N GLN A 23 7.94 4.45 -11.76
CA GLN A 23 7.97 4.12 -13.20
C GLN A 23 9.13 4.78 -13.93
N MET A 24 9.45 6.05 -13.61
CA MET A 24 10.64 6.71 -14.18
C MET A 24 11.92 5.96 -13.86
N ARG A 25 12.05 5.42 -12.63
CA ARG A 25 13.19 4.57 -12.27
C ARG A 25 13.21 3.22 -13.02
N ILE A 26 12.04 2.65 -13.32
CA ILE A 26 11.93 1.40 -14.09
C ILE A 26 12.32 1.62 -15.57
N ILE A 27 11.81 2.67 -16.19
CA ILE A 27 11.94 2.90 -17.64
C ILE A 27 13.27 3.57 -17.99
N HIS A 28 13.71 4.54 -17.19
CA HIS A 28 14.86 5.40 -17.49
C HIS A 28 16.01 5.29 -16.48
N GLY A 29 15.83 4.54 -15.40
CA GLY A 29 16.82 4.31 -14.36
C GLY A 29 17.37 2.89 -14.38
N SER A 30 18.00 2.48 -13.28
CA SER A 30 18.53 1.12 -13.10
C SER A 30 17.48 0.09 -12.68
N GLY A 31 16.18 0.45 -12.67
CA GLY A 31 15.12 -0.39 -12.11
C GLY A 31 15.31 -0.68 -10.62
N TYR A 32 14.80 -1.83 -10.19
CA TYR A 32 14.87 -2.33 -8.81
C TYR A 32 15.57 -3.68 -8.78
N SER A 33 16.60 -3.79 -7.94
CA SER A 33 17.27 -5.05 -7.67
C SER A 33 16.36 -6.01 -6.89
N ASP A 34 16.73 -7.28 -6.80
CA ASP A 34 15.97 -8.22 -5.97
C ASP A 34 16.08 -7.90 -4.47
N GLU A 35 17.17 -7.25 -4.05
CA GLU A 35 17.30 -6.72 -2.70
C GLU A 35 16.36 -5.54 -2.44
N ASP A 36 16.23 -4.61 -3.40
CA ASP A 36 15.24 -3.53 -3.33
C ASP A 36 13.81 -4.11 -3.21
N LYS A 37 13.48 -5.11 -4.04
CA LYS A 37 12.18 -5.79 -4.02
C LYS A 37 11.91 -6.46 -2.68
N ARG A 38 12.91 -7.16 -2.12
CA ARG A 38 12.81 -7.75 -0.78
C ARG A 38 12.58 -6.70 0.30
N GLY A 39 13.17 -5.51 0.16
CA GLY A 39 12.90 -4.36 1.02
C GLY A 39 11.42 -3.92 1.02
N PHE A 40 10.72 -4.05 -0.11
CA PHE A 40 9.29 -3.72 -0.21
C PHE A 40 8.36 -4.78 0.38
N THR A 41 8.83 -6.02 0.59
CA THR A 41 8.00 -7.12 1.11
C THR A 41 7.30 -6.76 2.42
N LYS A 42 8.01 -6.13 3.36
CA LYS A 42 7.43 -5.68 4.64
C LYS A 42 6.28 -4.69 4.42
N LEU A 43 6.48 -3.72 3.53
CA LEU A 43 5.46 -2.72 3.19
C LEU A 43 4.23 -3.36 2.54
N VAL A 44 4.42 -4.37 1.69
CA VAL A 44 3.30 -5.12 1.09
C VAL A 44 2.47 -5.81 2.17
N TYR A 45 3.11 -6.50 3.11
CA TYR A 45 2.39 -7.12 4.24
C TYR A 45 1.65 -6.08 5.08
N GLN A 46 2.29 -4.97 5.44
CA GLN A 46 1.67 -3.89 6.20
C GLN A 46 0.44 -3.31 5.49
N ASN A 47 0.51 -3.09 4.17
CA ASN A 47 -0.62 -2.62 3.39
C ASN A 47 -1.80 -3.60 3.42
N ILE A 48 -1.53 -4.91 3.32
CA ILE A 48 -2.58 -5.94 3.39
C ILE A 48 -3.24 -5.94 4.77
N PHE A 49 -2.45 -5.92 5.84
CA PHE A 49 -2.98 -5.88 7.22
C PHE A 49 -3.81 -4.62 7.47
N THR A 50 -3.27 -3.45 7.09
CA THR A 50 -3.95 -2.15 7.26
C THR A 50 -5.27 -2.12 6.49
N ALA A 51 -5.29 -2.57 5.24
CA ALA A 51 -6.50 -2.65 4.43
C ALA A 51 -7.55 -3.59 5.05
N MET A 52 -7.11 -4.74 5.58
CA MET A 52 -7.99 -5.69 6.23
C MET A 52 -8.60 -5.13 7.52
N GLN A 53 -7.82 -4.46 8.36
CA GLN A 53 -8.32 -3.77 9.55
C GLN A 53 -9.31 -2.65 9.19
N ALA A 54 -9.03 -1.88 8.14
CA ALA A 54 -9.95 -0.84 7.65
C ALA A 54 -11.28 -1.45 7.18
N MET A 55 -11.25 -2.58 6.46
CA MET A 55 -12.46 -3.28 6.04
C MET A 55 -13.26 -3.83 7.22
N ILE A 56 -12.62 -4.42 8.23
CA ILE A 56 -13.31 -4.90 9.44
C ILE A 56 -14.02 -3.75 10.16
N ARG A 57 -13.32 -2.63 10.40
CA ARG A 57 -13.92 -1.44 11.02
C ARG A 57 -15.08 -0.88 10.19
N ALA A 58 -14.97 -0.92 8.86
CA ALA A 58 -16.03 -0.48 7.96
C ALA A 58 -17.27 -1.39 8.07
N MET A 59 -17.12 -2.71 8.18
CA MET A 59 -18.23 -3.65 8.38
C MET A 59 -19.01 -3.33 9.67
N ASP A 60 -18.30 -3.04 10.76
CA ASP A 60 -18.90 -2.67 12.05
C ASP A 60 -19.62 -1.31 12.00
N THR A 61 -19.05 -0.36 11.26
CA THR A 61 -19.62 0.99 11.06
C THR A 61 -20.87 0.93 10.20
N LEU A 62 -20.83 0.16 9.11
CA LEU A 62 -21.91 0.00 8.14
C LEU A 62 -22.93 -1.08 8.53
N LYS A 63 -22.74 -1.74 9.69
CA LYS A 63 -23.60 -2.82 10.21
C LYS A 63 -23.80 -3.97 9.22
N ILE A 64 -22.76 -4.30 8.46
CA ILE A 64 -22.80 -5.41 7.50
C ILE A 64 -22.49 -6.70 8.28
N PRO A 65 -23.40 -7.69 8.33
CA PRO A 65 -23.14 -8.93 9.04
C PRO A 65 -22.16 -9.82 8.27
N TYR A 66 -21.36 -10.58 9.01
CA TYR A 66 -20.54 -11.63 8.42
C TYR A 66 -21.42 -12.77 7.89
N LYS A 67 -21.13 -13.24 6.68
CA LYS A 67 -21.82 -14.40 6.09
C LYS A 67 -21.54 -15.70 6.86
N TYR A 68 -20.35 -15.83 7.42
CA TYR A 68 -19.90 -17.02 8.13
C TYR A 68 -19.42 -16.65 9.53
N GLU A 69 -19.96 -17.30 10.56
CA GLU A 69 -19.66 -16.98 11.96
C GLU A 69 -18.18 -17.19 12.34
N HIS A 70 -17.51 -18.20 11.76
CA HIS A 70 -16.09 -18.46 12.03
C HIS A 70 -15.17 -17.30 11.61
N ASN A 71 -15.61 -16.46 10.67
CA ASN A 71 -14.85 -15.29 10.26
C ASN A 71 -14.79 -14.22 11.35
N LYS A 72 -15.82 -14.12 12.21
CA LYS A 72 -15.80 -13.17 13.34
C LYS A 72 -14.61 -13.41 14.26
N VAL A 73 -14.35 -14.67 14.60
CA VAL A 73 -13.23 -15.06 15.48
C VAL A 73 -11.89 -14.75 14.81
N ARG A 74 -11.71 -15.11 13.53
CA ARG A 74 -10.45 -14.86 12.82
C ARG A 74 -10.16 -13.37 12.65
N PHE A 75 -11.19 -12.57 12.37
CA PHE A 75 -11.05 -11.12 12.21
C PHE A 75 -10.88 -10.37 13.53
N PHE A 76 -11.35 -10.92 14.65
CA PHE A 76 -11.04 -10.41 15.98
C PHE A 76 -9.52 -10.42 16.23
N PHE A 77 -8.83 -11.54 15.94
CA PHE A 77 -7.36 -11.62 16.09
C PHE A 77 -6.60 -10.64 15.20
N ILE A 78 -7.11 -10.38 13.99
CA ILE A 78 -6.52 -9.40 13.07
C ILE A 78 -6.70 -7.96 13.57
N SER A 79 -7.81 -7.68 14.26
CA SER A 79 -8.11 -6.35 14.78
C SER A 79 -7.24 -5.96 15.98
N ILE A 80 -6.71 -6.95 16.71
CA ILE A 80 -5.83 -6.76 17.87
C ILE A 80 -4.34 -6.95 17.55
N ALA A 81 -4.02 -7.42 16.34
CA ALA A 81 -2.64 -7.59 15.91
C ALA A 81 -2.06 -6.22 15.50
N GLU A 82 -1.02 -5.78 16.22
CA GLU A 82 -0.14 -4.68 15.83
C GLU A 82 1.05 -5.18 15.00
#